data_AF-A0A7S2BNN8-F1
#
_entry.id   AF-A0A7S2BNN8-F1
#
_cell.length_a   1.000
_cell.length_b   1.000
_cell.length_c   1.000
_cell.angle_alpha   90.00
_cell.angle_beta   90.00
_cell.angle_gamma   90.00
#
_symmetry.space_group_name_H-M   'P 1'
#
loop_
_entity.id
_entity.type
_entity.pdbx_description
1 polymer ?
#
loop_
_entity_poly.entity_id
_entity_poly.type
_entity_poly.pdbx_seq_one_letter_code
_entity_poly.pdbx_strand_id
1 'polypeptide(L)'
;LKAQADPPAARPAQWPHPHTAMSASPTVAGVEGGGTTFVAVIAKGEPLQIVERADFPTTDGPKATLDRVCEWLATKEYESLGVAMFGPIDLIKDSPTWGYVTSTPKLDWQHT
;
A
#
# COMPACT_ATOMS: atom_id res chain seq x y z
N LEU A 1 -22.56 -45.73 -10.82
CA LEU A 1 -21.83 -44.48 -11.03
C LEU A 1 -21.57 -43.83 -9.67
N LYS A 2 -20.34 -43.89 -9.16
CA LYS A 2 -19.90 -43.05 -8.04
C LYS A 2 -18.81 -42.14 -8.60
N ALA A 3 -19.11 -40.85 -8.73
CA ALA A 3 -18.13 -39.85 -9.11
C ALA A 3 -17.26 -39.56 -7.87
N GLN A 4 -15.99 -39.90 -7.96
CA GLN A 4 -14.98 -39.53 -6.98
C GLN A 4 -14.45 -38.17 -7.43
N ALA A 5 -14.72 -37.12 -6.65
CA ALA A 5 -14.14 -35.81 -6.89
C ALA A 5 -12.68 -35.83 -6.42
N ASP A 6 -11.77 -35.40 -7.28
CA ASP A 6 -10.37 -35.20 -6.92
C ASP A 6 -10.23 -34.12 -5.83
N PRO A 7 -9.27 -34.25 -4.91
CA PRO A 7 -8.97 -33.19 -3.95
C PRO A 7 -8.44 -31.93 -4.68
N PRO A 8 -8.71 -30.72 -4.16
CA PRO A 8 -8.19 -29.50 -4.77
C PRO A 8 -6.65 -29.54 -4.78
N ALA A 9 -6.08 -29.11 -5.90
CA ALA A 9 -4.64 -29.01 -6.08
C ALA A 9 -4.01 -28.21 -4.92
N ALA A 10 -2.95 -28.76 -4.33
CA ALA A 10 -2.16 -28.06 -3.34
C ALA A 10 -1.67 -26.72 -3.93
N ARG A 11 -1.89 -25.63 -3.19
CA ARG A 11 -1.28 -24.32 -3.50
C ARG A 11 0.23 -24.52 -3.67
N PRO A 12 0.87 -23.98 -4.72
CA PRO A 12 2.31 -23.90 -4.73
C PRO A 12 2.73 -23.04 -3.55
N ALA A 13 3.42 -23.67 -2.59
CA ALA A 13 4.24 -22.97 -1.64
C ALA A 13 5.36 -22.27 -2.42
N GLN A 14 5.73 -21.08 -1.96
CA GLN A 14 6.93 -20.33 -2.35
C GLN A 14 6.73 -19.35 -3.52
N TRP A 15 6.56 -18.09 -3.14
CA TRP A 15 6.94 -16.95 -3.96
C TRP A 15 8.47 -16.97 -4.11
N PRO A 16 9.04 -16.82 -5.32
CA PRO A 16 10.48 -16.93 -5.48
C PRO A 16 11.15 -15.67 -4.91
N HIS A 17 12.01 -15.84 -3.91
CA HIS A 17 13.10 -14.91 -3.67
C HIS A 17 14.35 -15.44 -4.36
N PRO A 18 14.69 -15.00 -5.58
CA PRO A 18 16.08 -14.74 -5.84
C PRO A 18 16.46 -13.56 -4.94
N HIS A 19 17.29 -13.79 -3.91
CA HIS A 19 18.17 -12.73 -3.43
C HIS A 19 19.15 -12.44 -4.58
N THR A 20 18.68 -11.73 -5.60
CA THR A 20 19.55 -10.95 -6.47
C THR A 20 20.27 -10.01 -5.53
N ALA A 21 21.60 -10.05 -5.53
CA ALA A 21 22.41 -9.10 -4.79
C ALA A 21 21.91 -7.68 -5.14
N MET A 22 21.28 -7.00 -4.17
CA MET A 22 20.86 -5.61 -4.34
C MET A 22 22.11 -4.80 -4.66
N SER A 23 22.24 -4.35 -5.90
CA SER A 23 23.26 -3.38 -6.27
C SER A 23 22.66 -1.98 -6.07
N ALA A 24 23.41 -1.12 -5.38
CA ALA A 24 23.11 0.28 -5.05
C ALA A 24 21.82 0.52 -4.23
N SER A 25 22.01 1.05 -3.01
CA SER A 25 21.05 1.81 -2.19
C SER A 25 19.63 1.97 -2.75
N PRO A 26 18.65 1.14 -2.32
CA PRO A 26 17.32 1.10 -2.93
C PRO A 26 16.59 2.43 -2.79
N THR A 27 15.81 2.81 -3.81
CA THR A 27 14.90 3.96 -3.73
C THR A 27 13.49 3.49 -3.42
N VAL A 28 12.92 3.94 -2.31
CA VAL A 28 11.60 3.51 -1.84
C VAL A 28 10.67 4.70 -1.65
N ALA A 29 9.39 4.50 -1.93
CA ALA A 29 8.33 5.46 -1.63
C ALA A 29 7.59 5.05 -0.35
N GLY A 30 7.12 6.05 0.40
CA GLY A 30 6.27 5.86 1.57
C GLY A 30 5.06 6.79 1.52
N VAL A 31 3.89 6.31 1.90
CA VAL A 31 2.70 7.12 2.12
C VAL A 31 2.18 6.87 3.53
N GLU A 32 1.96 7.94 4.28
CA GLU A 32 1.28 7.95 5.57
C GLU A 32 -0.04 8.72 5.43
N GLY A 33 -1.16 8.01 5.43
CA GLY A 33 -2.50 8.59 5.40
C GLY A 33 -3.03 8.84 6.80
N GLY A 34 -3.05 10.10 7.22
CA GLY A 34 -3.69 10.55 8.45
C GLY A 34 -5.12 11.05 8.25
N GLY A 35 -5.80 11.34 9.35
CA GLY A 35 -7.12 11.99 9.28
C GLY A 35 -7.07 13.46 8.84
N THR A 36 -5.92 14.13 8.97
CA THR A 36 -5.80 15.55 8.62
C THR A 36 -4.89 15.76 7.41
N THR A 37 -3.83 14.97 7.32
CA THR A 37 -2.79 15.12 6.30
C THR A 37 -2.37 13.75 5.80
N PHE A 38 -2.16 13.64 4.49
CA PHE A 38 -1.41 12.58 3.85
C PHE A 38 0.02 13.06 3.63
N VAL A 39 0.99 12.24 3.98
CA VAL A 39 2.41 12.52 3.74
C VAL A 39 2.92 11.50 2.74
N ALA A 40 3.58 11.94 1.68
CA ALA A 40 4.30 11.08 0.76
C ALA A 40 5.79 11.42 0.78
N VAL A 41 6.64 10.39 0.75
CA VAL A 41 8.11 10.55 0.80
C VAL A 41 8.81 9.66 -0.22
N ILE A 42 10.00 10.08 -0.65
CA ILE A 42 10.99 9.23 -1.32
C ILE A 42 12.20 9.12 -0.40
N ALA A 43 12.67 7.91 -0.17
CA ALA A 43 13.90 7.63 0.57
C ALA A 43 14.90 6.85 -0.30
N LYS A 44 16.20 7.09 -0.11
CA LYS A 44 17.28 6.45 -0.89
C LYS A 44 18.30 5.79 0.02
N GLY A 45 18.65 4.54 -0.25
CA GLY A 45 19.62 3.78 0.52
C GLY A 45 19.04 3.18 1.79
N GLU A 46 18.66 4.03 2.74
CA GLU A 46 18.00 3.60 3.96
C GLU A 46 16.58 4.19 4.05
N PRO A 47 15.57 3.46 4.56
CA PRO A 47 14.19 3.94 4.61
C PRO A 47 13.97 5.27 5.34
N LEU A 48 14.88 5.64 6.26
CA LEU A 48 14.82 6.90 7.01
C LEU A 48 15.59 8.05 6.34
N GLN A 49 16.31 7.78 5.26
CA GLN A 49 17.01 8.80 4.48
C GLN A 49 16.05 9.43 3.46
N ILE A 50 15.12 10.24 3.95
CA ILE A 50 14.11 10.95 3.14
C ILE A 50 14.81 12.02 2.30
N VAL A 51 14.67 11.92 0.98
CA VAL A 51 15.23 12.88 0.00
C VAL A 51 14.17 13.79 -0.61
N GLU A 52 12.90 13.37 -0.62
CA GLU A 52 11.77 14.18 -1.05
C GLU A 52 10.56 13.93 -0.16
N ARG A 53 9.74 14.96 0.05
CA ARG A 53 8.52 14.91 0.86
C ARG A 53 7.45 15.80 0.25
N ALA A 54 6.20 15.36 0.30
CA ALA A 54 5.03 16.17 0.02
C ALA A 54 3.93 15.91 1.05
N ASP A 55 3.20 16.96 1.41
CA ASP A 55 2.08 16.91 2.35
C ASP A 55 0.79 17.34 1.63
N PHE A 56 -0.29 16.59 1.82
CA PHE A 56 -1.58 16.81 1.17
C PHE A 56 -2.69 16.86 2.22
N PRO A 57 -3.59 17.86 2.20
CA PRO A 57 -4.76 17.86 3.07
C PRO A 57 -5.65 16.63 2.82
N THR A 58 -6.09 15.99 3.90
CA THR A 58 -7.12 14.95 3.84
C THR A 58 -8.48 15.61 3.65
N THR A 59 -9.12 15.35 2.52
CA THR A 59 -10.44 15.88 2.22
C THR A 59 -11.52 14.87 2.56
N ASP A 60 -12.77 15.33 2.65
CA ASP A 60 -13.90 14.42 2.87
C ASP A 60 -14.10 13.48 1.68
N GLY A 61 -13.86 13.89 0.44
CA GLY A 61 -13.80 12.97 -0.70
C GLY A 61 -12.45 12.26 -0.83
N PRO A 62 -12.33 10.93 -0.59
CA PRO A 62 -11.03 10.24 -0.61
C PRO A 62 -10.33 10.33 -1.96
N LYS A 63 -11.10 10.26 -3.05
CA LYS A 63 -10.60 10.33 -4.42
C LYS A 63 -9.73 11.56 -4.63
N ALA A 64 -10.14 12.74 -4.12
CA ALA A 64 -9.39 13.97 -4.32
C ALA A 64 -8.04 13.97 -3.59
N THR A 65 -7.96 13.37 -2.40
CA THR A 65 -6.67 13.20 -1.68
C THR A 65 -5.81 12.14 -2.35
N LEU A 66 -6.38 10.99 -2.70
CA LEU A 66 -5.67 9.87 -3.34
C LEU A 66 -5.13 10.24 -4.72
N ASP A 67 -5.92 10.94 -5.56
CA ASP A 67 -5.48 11.42 -6.87
C ASP A 67 -4.22 12.29 -6.76
N ARG A 68 -4.19 13.25 -5.82
CA ARG A 68 -3.03 14.14 -5.62
C ARG A 68 -1.78 13.40 -5.18
N VAL A 69 -1.94 12.41 -4.30
CA VAL A 69 -0.82 11.55 -3.85
C VAL A 69 -0.30 10.72 -5.02
N CYS A 70 -1.20 10.10 -5.80
CA CYS A 70 -0.85 9.31 -6.98
C CYS A 70 -0.18 10.17 -8.08
N GLU A 71 -0.71 11.37 -8.36
CA GLU A 71 -0.12 12.33 -9.30
C GLU A 71 1.30 12.71 -8.90
N TRP A 72 1.54 12.96 -7.61
CA TRP A 72 2.88 13.26 -7.12
C TRP A 72 3.81 12.04 -7.23
N LEU A 73 3.36 10.86 -6.81
CA LEU A 73 4.14 9.62 -6.92
C LEU A 73 4.47 9.25 -8.37
N ALA A 74 3.59 9.55 -9.33
CA ALA A 74 3.81 9.31 -10.75
C ALA A 74 4.97 10.14 -11.33
N THR A 75 5.42 11.18 -10.62
CA THR A 75 6.60 11.98 -10.99
C THR A 75 7.91 11.45 -10.40
N LYS A 76 7.86 10.35 -9.63
CA LYS A 76 9.01 9.81 -8.87
C LYS A 76 9.43 8.45 -9.41
N GLU A 77 10.71 8.13 -9.25
CA GLU A 77 11.25 6.80 -9.50
C GLU A 77 11.51 6.10 -8.16
N TYR A 78 10.96 4.90 -7.99
CA TYR A 78 11.13 4.07 -6.80
C TYR A 78 10.84 2.60 -7.12
N GLU A 79 11.39 1.69 -6.30
CA GLU A 79 11.31 0.24 -6.50
C GLU A 79 10.16 -0.41 -5.71
N SER A 80 9.72 0.24 -4.63
CA SER A 80 8.65 -0.25 -3.78
C SER A 80 7.93 0.88 -3.08
N LEU A 81 6.66 0.66 -2.72
CA LEU A 81 5.81 1.59 -1.98
C LEU A 81 5.35 0.94 -0.67
N GLY A 82 5.59 1.62 0.45
CA GLY A 82 4.96 1.31 1.74
C GLY A 82 3.78 2.25 2.00
N VAL A 83 2.68 1.72 2.53
CA VAL A 83 1.49 2.51 2.88
C VAL A 83 1.11 2.26 4.33
N ALA A 84 1.04 3.32 5.12
CA ALA A 84 0.49 3.35 6.47
C ALA A 84 -0.76 4.23 6.46
N MET A 85 -1.83 3.82 7.13
CA MET A 85 -3.11 4.51 7.07
C MET A 85 -3.76 4.57 8.45
N PHE A 86 -4.55 5.61 8.70
CA PHE A 86 -5.51 5.61 9.79
C PHE A 86 -6.50 4.47 9.61
N GLY A 87 -6.97 3.92 10.72
CA GLY A 87 -7.71 2.66 10.70
C GLY A 87 -9.12 2.74 11.29
N PRO A 88 -9.70 1.55 11.52
CA PRO A 88 -9.12 0.23 11.24
C PRO A 88 -8.96 -0.06 9.74
N ILE A 89 -7.88 -0.75 9.36
CA ILE A 89 -7.63 -1.26 8.00
C ILE A 89 -7.84 -2.77 7.99
N ASP A 90 -8.46 -3.29 6.94
CA ASP A 90 -8.51 -4.72 6.71
C ASP A 90 -7.15 -5.23 6.19
N LEU A 91 -6.43 -5.94 7.05
CA LEU A 91 -5.11 -6.48 6.76
C LEU A 91 -5.14 -7.98 6.38
N ILE A 92 -6.32 -8.59 6.28
CA ILE A 92 -6.46 -10.01 5.92
C ILE A 92 -6.32 -10.14 4.40
N LYS A 93 -5.19 -10.69 3.94
CA LYS A 93 -4.85 -10.77 2.50
C LYS A 93 -5.87 -11.48 1.62
N ASP A 94 -6.58 -12.47 2.16
CA ASP A 94 -7.60 -13.22 1.44
C ASP A 94 -9.00 -12.59 1.54
N SER A 95 -9.13 -11.44 2.22
CA SER A 95 -10.38 -10.70 2.34
C SER A 95 -10.72 -9.97 1.03
N PRO A 96 -12.01 -9.94 0.61
CA PRO A 96 -12.43 -9.13 -0.53
C PRO A 96 -12.22 -7.63 -0.33
N THR A 97 -12.00 -7.19 0.91
CA THR A 97 -11.76 -5.79 1.28
C THR A 97 -10.33 -5.55 1.78
N TRP A 98 -9.37 -6.44 1.46
CA TRP A 98 -7.98 -6.23 1.86
C TRP A 98 -7.45 -4.85 1.43
N GLY A 99 -6.89 -4.11 2.38
CA GLY A 99 -6.38 -2.75 2.20
C GLY A 99 -7.40 -1.64 2.45
N TYR A 100 -8.68 -1.97 2.67
CA TYR A 100 -9.74 -0.97 2.84
C TYR A 100 -9.74 -0.40 4.27
N VAL A 101 -10.05 0.88 4.39
CA VAL A 101 -10.48 1.48 5.67
C VAL A 101 -11.87 0.96 6.00
N THR A 102 -12.09 0.38 7.18
CA THR A 102 -13.38 -0.25 7.52
C THR A 102 -14.27 0.64 8.39
N SER A 103 -13.88 0.89 9.64
CA SER A 103 -14.73 1.58 10.62
C SER A 103 -14.09 2.87 11.13
N THR A 104 -14.28 3.97 10.41
CA THR A 104 -13.72 5.29 10.76
C THR A 104 -14.82 6.33 11.00
N PRO A 105 -14.62 7.32 11.89
CA PRO A 105 -15.54 8.46 12.01
C PRO A 105 -15.58 9.33 10.73
N LYS A 106 -14.62 9.18 9.82
CA LYS A 106 -14.63 9.82 8.49
C LYS A 106 -15.46 8.98 7.52
N LEU A 107 -16.77 9.22 7.51
CA LEU A 107 -17.74 8.35 6.81
C LEU A 107 -17.41 8.11 5.34
N ASP A 108 -16.98 9.15 4.63
CA ASP A 108 -16.63 9.05 3.20
C ASP A 108 -15.38 8.20 2.93
N TRP A 109 -14.56 7.95 3.95
CA TRP A 109 -13.38 7.08 3.87
C TRP A 109 -13.69 5.63 4.23
N GLN A 110 -14.89 5.31 4.70
CA GLN A 110 -15.24 3.91 4.93
C GLN A 110 -15.31 3.16 3.60
N HIS A 111 -14.81 1.94 3.61
CA HIS A 111 -14.75 1.04 2.46
C HIS A 111 -14.06 1.64 1.22
N THR A 112 -13.01 2.42 1.45
CA THR A 112 -12.10 2.95 0.42
C THR A 112 -10.69 2.41 0.59
#